data_AF-A0A352NGK6-F1
#
_entry.id   AF-A0A352NGK6-F1
#
_cell.length_a   1.000
_cell.length_b   1.000
_cell.length_c   1.000
_cell.angle_alpha   90.00
_cell.angle_beta   90.00
_cell.angle_gamma   90.00
#
_symmetry.space_group_name_H-M   'P 1'
#
loop_
_entity.id
_entity.type
_entity.pdbx_description
1 polymer ?
#
loop_
_entity_poly.entity_id
_entity_poly.type
_entity_poly.pdbx_seq_one_letter_code
_entity_poly.pdbx_strand_id
1 'polypeptide(L)'
;MTAAQKKKNQVIDRCEVNCIHYDAVKDVKQVMLDEAVTVSLAELFKVLGDPTRVKILFALMTRELCVCDLAAVIGASESAVSHQLRLLRTGSL
;
A
#
# COMPACT_ATOMS: atom_id res chain seq x y z
N MET A 1 -42.51 14.98 13.11
CA MET A 1 -42.65 14.53 11.70
C MET A 1 -41.92 15.59 10.89
N THR A 2 -40.80 15.36 10.21
CA THR A 2 -40.54 14.42 9.11
C THR A 2 -39.02 14.24 8.95
N ALA A 3 -38.55 12.99 8.98
CA ALA A 3 -38.06 12.23 7.83
C ALA A 3 -36.53 12.23 7.74
N ALA A 4 -35.94 11.28 8.48
CA ALA A 4 -34.56 10.84 8.36
C ALA A 4 -34.25 10.42 6.93
N GLN A 5 -33.35 11.13 6.25
CA GLN A 5 -32.83 10.72 4.96
C GLN A 5 -31.68 9.73 5.17
N LYS A 6 -32.05 8.45 5.20
CA LYS A 6 -31.15 7.30 5.02
C LYS A 6 -30.25 7.56 3.80
N LYS A 7 -28.96 7.85 4.01
CA LYS A 7 -27.96 7.86 2.93
C LYS A 7 -27.84 6.44 2.40
N LYS A 8 -28.49 6.17 1.27
CA LYS A 8 -28.32 4.94 0.50
C LYS A 8 -26.85 4.88 0.07
N ASN A 9 -26.16 3.83 0.50
CA ASN A 9 -24.80 3.50 0.13
C ASN A 9 -24.77 3.08 -1.35
N GLN A 10 -24.79 4.05 -2.26
CA GLN A 10 -24.68 3.81 -3.68
C GLN A 10 -23.20 3.93 -4.07
N VAL A 11 -22.57 2.79 -4.33
CA VAL A 11 -21.20 2.73 -4.86
C VAL A 11 -21.25 3.30 -6.28
N ILE A 12 -20.71 4.50 -6.49
CA ILE A 12 -20.60 5.13 -7.81
C ILE A 12 -19.17 4.85 -8.28
N ASP A 13 -18.99 3.83 -9.14
CA ASP A 13 -17.66 3.49 -9.65
C ASP A 13 -17.15 4.46 -10.72
N ARG A 14 -18.04 5.24 -11.36
CA ARG A 14 -17.71 6.22 -12.41
C ARG A 14 -18.73 7.37 -12.48
N CYS A 15 -18.25 8.58 -12.75
CA CYS A 15 -19.11 9.72 -13.08
C CYS A 15 -19.47 9.72 -14.58
N GLU A 16 -20.75 9.86 -14.92
CA GLU A 16 -21.23 9.95 -16.32
C GLU A 16 -21.03 11.35 -16.94
N VAL A 17 -20.79 12.35 -16.08
CA VAL A 17 -20.49 13.74 -16.45
C VAL A 17 -19.28 14.22 -15.65
N ASN A 18 -18.55 15.22 -16.17
CA ASN A 18 -17.48 15.86 -15.43
C ASN A 18 -18.06 16.73 -14.30
N CYS A 19 -18.45 16.10 -13.19
CA CYS A 19 -18.98 16.76 -12.00
C CYS A 19 -17.96 16.72 -10.86
N ILE A 20 -17.59 17.89 -10.33
CA ILE A 20 -16.78 18.01 -9.12
C ILE A 20 -17.73 18.16 -7.93
N HIS A 21 -17.72 17.17 -7.04
CA HIS A 21 -18.48 17.24 -5.78
C HIS A 21 -17.72 18.10 -4.77
N TYR A 22 -17.91 19.42 -4.83
CA TYR A 22 -17.14 20.39 -4.04
C TYR A 22 -17.15 20.13 -2.54
N ASP A 23 -18.28 19.69 -1.97
CA ASP A 23 -18.38 19.36 -0.54
C ASP A 23 -17.43 18.20 -0.18
N ALA A 24 -17.48 17.10 -0.95
CA ALA A 24 -16.58 15.97 -0.74
C ALA A 24 -15.10 16.33 -0.95
N VAL A 25 -14.80 17.17 -1.95
CA VAL A 25 -13.43 17.67 -2.17
C VAL A 25 -12.95 18.51 -1.00
N LYS A 26 -13.80 19.40 -0.45
CA LYS A 26 -13.48 20.23 0.70
C LYS A 26 -13.22 19.37 1.94
N ASP A 27 -14.09 18.41 2.20
CA ASP A 27 -13.98 17.50 3.35
C ASP A 27 -12.64 16.74 3.32
N VAL A 28 -12.28 16.17 2.17
CA VAL A 28 -11.01 15.42 2.03
C VAL A 28 -9.79 16.34 2.09
N LYS A 29 -9.85 17.52 1.46
CA LYS A 29 -8.74 18.49 1.51
C LYS A 29 -8.42 18.94 2.94
N GLN A 30 -9.40 18.99 3.82
CA GLN A 30 -9.21 19.39 5.23
C GLN A 30 -8.44 18.34 6.05
N VAL A 31 -8.46 17.08 5.64
CA VAL A 31 -7.81 15.96 6.34
C VAL A 31 -6.68 15.33 5.54
N MET A 32 -6.28 15.95 4.44
CA MET A 32 -5.19 15.43 3.61
C MET A 32 -3.89 15.36 4.39
N LEU A 33 -3.10 14.33 4.09
CA LEU A 33 -1.77 14.16 4.63
C LEU A 33 -0.89 15.35 4.25
N ASP A 34 0.06 15.69 5.12
CA ASP A 34 1.08 16.66 4.76
C ASP A 34 1.98 16.11 3.63
N GLU A 35 2.61 17.02 2.90
CA GLU A 35 3.42 16.68 1.74
C GLU A 35 4.59 15.77 2.12
N ALA A 36 5.22 15.99 3.28
CA ALA A 36 6.37 15.22 3.72
C ALA A 36 5.97 13.76 4.01
N VAL A 37 4.87 13.54 4.74
CA VAL A 37 4.31 12.22 5.00
C VAL A 37 3.89 11.56 3.70
N THR A 38 3.26 12.31 2.78
CA THR A 38 2.86 11.79 1.47
C THR A 38 4.06 11.27 0.67
N VAL A 39 5.16 12.04 0.61
CA VAL A 39 6.40 11.64 -0.06
C VAL A 39 7.03 10.43 0.62
N SER A 40 7.12 10.41 1.95
CA SER A 40 7.64 9.27 2.70
C SER A 40 6.84 7.99 2.46
N LEU A 41 5.50 8.08 2.45
CA LEU A 41 4.63 6.95 2.20
C LEU A 41 4.76 6.43 0.77
N ALA A 42 4.93 7.34 -0.21
CA ALA A 42 5.15 6.97 -1.60
C ALA A 42 6.47 6.20 -1.80
N GLU A 43 7.55 6.64 -1.17
CA GLU A 43 8.83 5.91 -1.21
C GLU A 43 8.73 4.54 -0.51
N LEU A 44 8.00 4.45 0.61
CA LEU A 44 7.71 3.15 1.24
C LEU A 44 6.93 2.23 0.29
N PHE A 45 5.88 2.72 -0.37
CA PHE A 45 5.12 1.92 -1.33
C PHE A 45 5.94 1.51 -2.55
N LYS A 46 6.89 2.32 -3.00
CA LYS A 46 7.82 1.95 -4.07
C LYS A 46 8.72 0.78 -3.66
N VAL A 47 9.15 0.74 -2.40
CA VAL A 47 9.84 -0.42 -1.84
C VAL A 47 8.88 -1.61 -1.76
N LEU A 48 7.69 -1.47 -1.18
CA LEU A 48 6.76 -2.58 -0.99
C LEU A 48 6.07 -3.08 -2.28
N GLY A 49 6.08 -2.30 -3.36
CA GLY A 49 5.37 -2.59 -4.61
C GLY A 49 6.01 -3.69 -5.49
N ASP A 50 7.11 -4.30 -5.08
CA ASP A 50 7.74 -5.40 -5.82
C ASP A 50 7.17 -6.76 -5.37
N PRO A 51 6.71 -7.61 -6.31
CA PRO A 51 6.13 -8.90 -5.98
C PRO A 51 7.05 -9.84 -5.20
N THR A 52 8.36 -9.80 -5.44
CA THR A 52 9.33 -10.66 -4.73
C THR A 52 9.46 -10.21 -3.28
N ARG A 53 9.52 -8.90 -3.04
CA ARG A 53 9.58 -8.34 -1.68
C ARG A 53 8.31 -8.61 -0.89
N VAL A 54 7.14 -8.53 -1.51
CA VAL A 54 5.87 -8.93 -0.86
C VAL A 54 5.89 -10.39 -0.44
N LYS A 55 6.37 -11.30 -1.31
CA LYS A 55 6.49 -12.72 -0.97
C LYS A 55 7.48 -12.98 0.17
N ILE A 56 8.63 -12.29 0.17
CA ILE A 56 9.63 -12.37 1.25
C ILE A 56 9.01 -11.94 2.58
N LEU A 57 8.32 -10.79 2.61
CA LEU A 57 7.66 -10.29 3.82
C LEU A 57 6.60 -11.27 4.31
N PHE A 58 5.75 -11.80 3.43
CA PHE A 58 4.73 -12.77 3.79
C PHE A 58 5.33 -14.07 4.37
N ALA A 59 6.42 -14.57 3.79
CA ALA A 59 7.14 -15.73 4.31
C ALA A 59 7.68 -15.47 5.72
N LEU A 60 8.31 -14.30 5.95
CA LEU A 60 8.87 -13.91 7.24
C LEU A 60 7.80 -13.60 8.31
N MET A 61 6.62 -13.12 7.90
CA MET A 61 5.45 -12.98 8.79
C MET A 61 4.91 -14.35 9.23
N THR A 62 5.09 -15.37 8.40
CA THR A 62 4.61 -16.73 8.69
C THR A 62 5.59 -17.48 9.59
N ARG A 63 6.91 -17.32 9.37
CA ARG A 63 7.96 -17.99 10.13
C ARG A 63 9.30 -17.27 9.98
N GLU A 64 10.14 -17.32 11.01
CA GLU A 64 11.56 -16.96 10.89
C GLU A 64 12.28 -17.95 9.96
N LEU A 65 12.93 -17.43 8.91
CA LEU A 65 13.57 -18.21 7.84
C LEU A 65 14.95 -17.65 7.54
N CYS A 66 15.92 -18.53 7.30
CA CYS A 66 17.22 -18.11 6.82
C CYS A 66 17.17 -17.77 5.31
N VAL A 67 18.26 -17.21 4.78
CA VAL A 67 18.34 -16.82 3.35
C VAL A 67 18.17 -18.04 2.42
N CYS A 68 18.70 -19.19 2.81
CA CYS A 68 18.58 -20.44 2.04
C CYS A 68 17.11 -20.90 1.95
N ASP A 69 16.39 -20.87 3.07
CA ASP A 69 14.96 -21.24 3.10
C ASP A 69 14.12 -20.26 2.29
N LEU A 70 14.39 -18.95 2.41
CA LEU A 70 13.72 -17.94 1.61
C LEU A 70 13.98 -18.14 0.11
N ALA A 71 15.23 -18.45 -0.28
CA ALA A 71 15.57 -18.76 -1.67
C ALA A 71 14.74 -19.93 -2.20
N ALA A 72 14.59 -20.99 -1.39
CA ALA A 72 13.76 -22.15 -1.74
C ALA A 72 12.27 -21.80 -1.86
N VAL A 73 11.71 -21.01 -0.92
CA VAL A 73 10.30 -20.59 -0.94
C VAL A 73 10.00 -19.67 -2.13
N ILE A 74 10.90 -18.75 -2.44
CA ILE A 74 10.71 -17.73 -3.48
C ILE A 74 11.00 -18.28 -4.88
N GLY A 75 11.81 -19.34 -4.99
CA GLY A 75 12.28 -19.87 -6.27
C GLY A 75 13.34 -18.99 -6.92
N ALA A 76 14.23 -18.40 -6.12
CA ALA A 76 15.30 -17.50 -6.56
C ALA A 76 16.64 -17.90 -5.95
N SER A 77 17.74 -17.33 -6.46
CA SER A 77 19.07 -17.56 -5.85
C SER A 77 19.19 -16.84 -4.50
N GLU A 78 20.04 -17.36 -3.61
CA GLU A 78 20.35 -16.72 -2.33
C GLU A 78 20.91 -15.31 -2.49
N SER A 79 21.68 -15.07 -3.55
CA SER A 79 22.19 -13.76 -3.94
C SER A 79 21.04 -12.79 -4.26
N ALA A 80 20.06 -13.22 -5.05
CA ALA A 80 18.89 -12.42 -5.37
C ALA A 80 18.04 -12.11 -4.13
N VAL A 81 17.82 -13.09 -3.25
CA VAL A 81 17.10 -12.89 -1.98
C VAL A 81 17.85 -11.92 -1.07
N SER A 82 19.16 -12.08 -0.92
CA SER A 82 20.01 -11.18 -0.12
C SER A 82 19.94 -9.74 -0.63
N HIS A 83 19.91 -9.56 -1.95
CA HIS A 83 19.74 -8.24 -2.55
C HIS A 83 18.36 -7.64 -2.20
N GLN A 84 17.28 -8.39 -2.33
CA GLN A 84 15.93 -7.93 -1.96
C GLN A 84 15.82 -7.59 -0.46
N LEU A 85 16.41 -8.41 0.42
CA LEU A 85 16.46 -8.15 1.87
C LEU A 85 17.25 -6.88 2.20
N ARG A 86 18.34 -6.60 1.47
CA ARG A 86 19.08 -5.35 1.61
C ARG A 86 18.20 -4.16 1.22
N LEU A 87 17.49 -4.24 0.09
CA LEU A 87 16.58 -3.18 -0.35
C LEU A 87 15.45 -2.92 0.66
N LEU A 88 14.89 -3.98 1.24
CA LEU A 88 13.89 -3.88 2.31
C LEU A 88 14.44 -3.18 3.56
N ARG A 89 15.69 -3.45 3.95
CA ARG A 89 16.36 -2.78 5.07
C ARG A 89 16.73 -1.32 4.79
N THR A 90 17.15 -1.01 3.57
CA THR A 90 17.55 0.36 3.19
C THR A 90 16.36 1.26 2.90
N GLY A 91 15.20 0.68 2.60
CA GLY A 91 13.94 1.38 2.35
C GLY A 91 13.28 1.97 3.61
N SER A 92 13.91 1.85 4.78
CA SER A 92 13.43 2.34 6.07
C SER A 92 12.00 1.92 6.41
N LEU A 93 11.87 0.66 6.82
CA LEU A 93 11.08 0.29 8.00
C LEU A 93 11.99 0.35 9.24
#